data_AF-A0A7C7LDM5-F1
#
_entry.id   AF-A0A7C7LDM5-F1
#
_cell.length_a   1.000
_cell.length_b   1.000
_cell.length_c   1.000
_cell.angle_alpha   90.00
_cell.angle_beta   90.00
_cell.angle_gamma   90.00
#
_symmetry.space_group_name_H-M   'P 1'
#
loop_
_entity.id
_entity.type
_entity.pdbx_description
1 polymer ?
#
loop_
_entity_poly.entity_id
_entity_poly.type
_entity_poly.pdbx_seq_one_letter_code
_entity_poly.pdbx_strand_id
1 'polypeptide(L)'
;MKASLAILLLIGCSSPAPTELSKEVQLELVVPTRYAHWRGAFQEQWLALQQSQQKALTRWKKSSQGEFKVILFESPLVAQQYYLANGLSGRVDTPRTFTAQRLALLVLPADDRLLAELPSPPQTILHDFRHEASHLISCDYPELLTAPIDTTTVFPLA
;
A
#
# COMPACT_ATOMS: atom_id res chain seq x y z
N MET A 1 -13.23 71.87 9.79
CA MET A 1 -12.63 70.90 10.74
C MET A 1 -12.07 69.76 9.91
N LYS A 2 -10.78 69.46 10.09
CA LYS A 2 -9.99 68.52 9.29
C LYS A 2 -10.25 67.10 9.80
N ALA A 3 -10.53 66.15 8.91
CA ALA A 3 -10.53 64.72 9.22
C ALA A 3 -9.32 64.05 8.55
N SER A 4 -8.75 63.10 9.27
CA SER A 4 -7.36 62.69 9.25
C SER A 4 -6.97 61.66 8.16
N LEU A 5 -5.70 61.77 7.74
CA LEU A 5 -4.73 60.70 7.37
C LEU A 5 -4.87 59.44 8.27
N ALA A 6 -4.44 58.20 7.98
CA ALA A 6 -3.57 57.55 6.98
C ALA A 6 -3.81 56.00 7.10
N ILE A 7 -3.75 55.19 6.04
CA ILE A 7 -2.62 54.35 5.56
C ILE A 7 -2.28 53.06 6.38
N LEU A 8 -2.25 51.93 5.65
CA LEU A 8 -1.60 50.61 5.86
C LEU A 8 -2.14 49.69 6.99
N LEU A 9 -2.38 48.39 6.77
CA LEU A 9 -1.40 47.34 6.42
C LEU A 9 -2.05 46.16 5.67
N LEU A 10 -1.59 45.88 4.45
CA LEU A 10 -1.75 44.59 3.77
C LEU A 10 -0.58 43.69 4.20
N ILE A 11 -0.81 42.77 5.12
CA ILE A 11 0.08 41.62 5.34
C ILE A 11 -0.66 40.40 4.81
N GLY A 12 -0.54 40.19 3.49
CA GLY A 12 -0.85 38.93 2.87
C GLY A 12 0.24 37.92 3.22
N CYS A 13 0.06 37.18 4.32
CA CYS A 13 0.78 35.93 4.51
C CYS A 13 0.21 34.92 3.51
N SER A 14 0.75 34.92 2.28
CA SER A 14 0.62 33.77 1.39
C SER A 14 1.32 32.61 2.07
N SER A 15 0.57 31.86 2.88
CA SER A 15 0.93 30.47 3.13
C SER A 15 0.99 29.81 1.76
N PRO A 16 2.09 29.15 1.38
CA PRO A 16 2.03 28.26 0.24
C PRO A 16 0.92 27.27 0.56
N ALA A 17 -0.13 27.25 -0.26
CA ALA A 17 -1.13 26.21 -0.19
C ALA A 17 -0.37 24.88 -0.15
N PRO A 18 -0.67 23.96 0.78
CA PRO A 18 -0.18 22.60 0.64
C PRO A 18 -0.64 22.17 -0.75
N THR A 19 0.32 21.99 -1.64
CA THR A 19 0.04 21.31 -2.90
C THR A 19 -0.28 19.90 -2.46
N GLU A 20 -1.55 19.64 -2.15
CA GLU A 20 -2.09 18.30 -2.11
C GLU A 20 -2.01 17.78 -3.54
N LEU A 21 -0.81 17.32 -3.90
CA LEU A 21 -0.67 16.16 -4.76
C LEU A 21 -1.18 14.96 -3.94
N SER A 22 -2.48 14.99 -3.63
CA SER A 22 -3.27 13.79 -3.39
C SER A 22 -3.30 13.06 -4.73
N LYS A 23 -2.18 12.44 -5.10
CA LYS A 23 -2.21 11.28 -5.96
C LYS A 23 -3.08 10.31 -5.19
N GLU A 24 -4.33 10.14 -5.63
CA GLU A 24 -5.22 9.12 -5.10
C GLU A 24 -4.42 7.82 -5.01
N VAL A 25 -4.14 7.41 -3.77
CA VAL A 25 -3.47 6.15 -3.53
C VAL A 25 -4.47 5.11 -3.94
N GLN A 26 -4.24 4.43 -5.08
CA GLN A 26 -5.10 3.36 -5.61
C GLN A 26 -4.99 2.08 -4.75
N LEU A 27 -5.02 2.20 -3.42
CA LEU A 27 -4.84 1.11 -2.47
C LEU A 27 -5.91 1.17 -1.38
N GLU A 28 -6.85 0.24 -1.45
CA GLU A 28 -7.76 -0.07 -0.36
C GLU A 28 -7.01 -0.93 0.68
N LEU A 29 -6.77 -0.36 1.87
CA LEU A 29 -6.17 -1.07 3.00
C LEU A 29 -7.24 -1.45 4.04
N VAL A 30 -7.58 -2.74 4.07
CA VAL A 30 -8.45 -3.31 5.10
C VAL A 30 -7.59 -3.86 6.24
N VAL A 31 -7.58 -3.12 7.34
CA VAL A 31 -6.84 -3.46 8.56
C VAL A 31 -7.84 -3.65 9.70
N PRO A 32 -7.76 -4.73 10.50
CA PRO A 32 -8.69 -4.93 11.61
C PRO A 32 -8.60 -3.77 12.59
N THR A 33 -9.72 -3.40 13.23
CA THR A 33 -9.82 -2.20 14.08
C THR A 33 -8.74 -2.15 15.15
N ARG A 34 -8.37 -3.29 15.72
CA ARG A 34 -7.32 -3.41 16.75
C ARG A 34 -5.93 -3.01 16.27
N TYR A 35 -5.67 -3.12 14.98
CA TYR A 35 -4.40 -2.78 14.33
C TYR A 35 -4.52 -1.49 13.49
N ALA A 36 -5.60 -0.71 13.63
CA ALA A 36 -5.86 0.45 12.78
C ALA A 36 -4.75 1.51 12.82
N HIS A 37 -4.04 1.62 13.95
CA HIS A 37 -2.88 2.50 14.13
C HIS A 37 -1.70 2.15 13.21
N TRP A 38 -1.64 0.92 12.68
CA TRP A 38 -0.60 0.50 11.74
C TRP A 38 -0.83 0.96 10.30
N ARG A 39 -2.01 1.51 9.97
CA ARG A 39 -2.34 1.91 8.60
C ARG A 39 -1.31 2.87 7.99
N GLY A 40 -0.84 3.84 8.77
CA GLY A 40 0.18 4.80 8.31
C GLY A 40 1.47 4.12 7.85
N ALA A 41 1.95 3.12 8.61
CA ALA A 41 3.15 2.39 8.25
C ALA A 41 2.99 1.63 6.92
N PHE A 42 1.85 0.98 6.68
CA PHE A 42 1.58 0.32 5.39
C PHE A 42 1.49 1.30 4.22
N GLN A 43 0.87 2.47 4.43
CA GLN A 43 0.80 3.52 3.41
C GLN A 43 2.18 4.06 3.04
N GLU A 44 3.04 4.28 4.05
CA GLU A 44 4.43 4.67 3.84
C GLU A 44 5.21 3.62 3.03
N GLN A 45 5.07 2.33 3.39
CA GLN A 45 5.71 1.24 2.63
C GLN A 45 5.21 1.20 1.17
N TRP A 46 3.92 1.42 0.94
CA TRP A 46 3.34 1.44 -0.41
C TRP A 46 3.94 2.55 -1.26
N LEU A 47 3.96 3.79 -0.74
CA LEU A 47 4.51 4.94 -1.43
C LEU A 47 6.01 4.77 -1.71
N ALA A 48 6.76 4.28 -0.72
CA ALA A 48 8.19 3.99 -0.88
C ALA A 48 8.43 2.91 -1.94
N LEU A 49 7.60 1.86 -1.97
CA LEU A 49 7.70 0.80 -2.96
C LEU A 49 7.43 1.33 -4.38
N GLN A 50 6.35 2.09 -4.58
CA GLN A 50 6.03 2.72 -5.86
C GLN A 50 7.18 3.61 -6.36
N GLN A 51 7.77 4.42 -5.47
CA GLN A 51 8.90 5.27 -5.82
C GLN A 51 10.14 4.44 -6.19
N SER A 52 10.47 3.41 -5.42
CA SER A 52 11.64 2.56 -5.66
C SER A 52 11.57 1.80 -6.99
N GLN A 53 10.36 1.39 -7.39
CA GLN A 53 10.15 0.63 -8.62
C GLN A 53 9.93 1.50 -9.85
N GLN A 54 9.66 2.80 -9.68
CA GLN A 54 9.28 3.70 -10.76
C GLN A 54 10.24 3.63 -11.95
N LYS A 55 11.56 3.67 -11.69
CA LYS A 55 12.59 3.63 -12.74
C LYS A 55 12.63 2.28 -13.47
N ALA A 56 12.43 1.17 -12.77
CA ALA A 56 12.42 -0.16 -13.38
C ALA A 56 11.16 -0.40 -14.21
N LEU A 57 10.06 0.26 -13.84
CA LEU A 57 8.75 0.09 -14.47
C LEU A 57 8.54 0.99 -15.69
N THR A 58 9.34 2.04 -15.90
CA THR A 58 9.18 2.97 -17.03
C THR A 58 9.30 2.31 -18.40
N ARG A 59 9.99 1.16 -18.49
CA ARG A 59 10.14 0.40 -19.74
C ARG A 59 8.90 -0.38 -20.16
N TRP A 60 7.94 -0.57 -19.25
CA TRP A 60 6.75 -1.39 -19.47
C TRP A 60 5.53 -0.52 -19.68
N LYS A 61 4.61 -0.94 -20.56
CA LYS A 61 3.35 -0.21 -20.76
C LYS A 61 2.43 -0.39 -19.55
N LYS A 62 2.11 0.73 -18.88
CA LYS A 62 1.14 0.75 -17.80
C LYS A 62 -0.30 0.60 -18.33
N SER A 63 -1.06 -0.30 -17.74
CA SER A 63 -2.50 -0.50 -17.91
C SER A 63 -3.16 -0.26 -16.55
N SER A 64 -3.96 0.79 -16.41
CA SER A 64 -4.64 1.08 -15.14
C SER A 64 -5.96 0.34 -15.09
N GLN A 65 -6.05 -0.74 -14.30
CA GLN A 65 -7.28 -1.51 -14.15
C GLN A 65 -7.79 -1.49 -12.72
N GLY A 66 -8.44 -0.40 -12.29
CA GLY A 66 -9.11 -0.36 -10.98
C GLY A 66 -8.17 -0.29 -9.78
N GLU A 67 -8.78 -0.37 -8.60
CA GLU A 67 -8.11 -0.21 -7.30
C GLU A 67 -7.39 -1.50 -6.88
N PHE A 68 -6.28 -1.36 -6.13
CA PHE A 68 -5.63 -2.48 -5.45
C PHE A 68 -6.23 -2.67 -4.07
N LYS A 69 -6.37 -3.91 -3.62
CA LYS A 69 -6.84 -4.21 -2.27
C LYS A 69 -5.81 -5.02 -1.49
N VAL A 70 -5.52 -4.61 -0.26
CA VAL A 70 -4.75 -5.41 0.70
C VAL A 70 -5.58 -5.61 1.96
N ILE A 71 -5.65 -6.85 2.42
CA ILE A 71 -6.37 -7.21 3.65
C ILE A 71 -5.38 -7.84 4.63
N LEU A 72 -5.33 -7.32 5.87
CA LEU A 72 -4.64 -7.97 6.97
C LEU A 72 -5.65 -8.79 7.79
N PHE A 73 -5.42 -10.09 7.93
CA PHE A 73 -6.20 -10.94 8.82
C PHE A 73 -5.50 -11.10 10.17
N GLU A 74 -6.28 -11.04 11.24
CA GLU A 74 -5.78 -11.17 12.61
C GLU A 74 -5.36 -12.60 12.98
N SER A 75 -5.74 -13.61 12.19
CA SER A 75 -5.28 -14.99 12.36
C SER A 75 -5.50 -15.83 11.09
N PRO A 76 -4.84 -17.01 10.98
CA PRO A 76 -5.08 -17.95 9.88
C PRO A 76 -6.52 -18.47 9.83
N LEU A 77 -7.21 -18.54 10.98
CA LEU A 77 -8.60 -18.97 11.05
C LEU A 77 -9.53 -17.99 10.32
N VAL A 78 -9.35 -16.69 10.57
CA VAL A 78 -10.14 -15.64 9.90
C VAL A 78 -9.81 -15.58 8.41
N ALA A 79 -8.53 -15.73 8.05
CA ALA A 79 -8.12 -15.85 6.66
C ALA A 79 -8.80 -17.03 5.96
N GLN A 80 -8.87 -18.21 6.60
CA GLN A 80 -9.53 -19.38 6.04
C GLN A 80 -11.02 -19.14 5.74
N GLN A 81 -11.73 -18.49 6.65
CA GLN A 81 -13.14 -18.13 6.43
C GLN A 81 -13.31 -17.22 5.22
N TYR A 82 -12.42 -16.23 5.06
CA TYR A 82 -12.41 -15.36 3.89
C TYR A 82 -12.12 -16.14 2.59
N TYR A 83 -11.15 -17.06 2.62
CA TYR A 83 -10.83 -17.90 1.45
C TYR A 83 -12.04 -18.72 1.00
N LEU A 84 -12.72 -19.39 1.94
CA LEU A 84 -13.91 -20.18 1.66
C LEU A 84 -15.06 -19.32 1.11
N ALA A 85 -15.30 -18.16 1.72
CA ALA A 85 -16.37 -17.25 1.31
C ALA A 85 -16.15 -16.64 -0.09
N ASN A 86 -14.90 -16.51 -0.52
CA ASN A 86 -14.53 -15.90 -1.80
C ASN A 86 -14.04 -16.91 -2.85
N GLY A 87 -14.14 -18.21 -2.57
CA GLY A 87 -13.69 -19.26 -3.49
C GLY A 87 -12.19 -19.22 -3.79
N LEU A 88 -11.37 -18.72 -2.86
CA LEU A 88 -9.92 -18.65 -3.00
C LEU A 88 -9.26 -19.97 -2.59
N SER A 89 -8.15 -20.30 -3.23
CA SER A 89 -7.37 -21.52 -2.94
C SER A 89 -5.94 -21.18 -2.53
N GLY A 90 -5.30 -22.10 -1.80
CA GLY A 90 -3.92 -21.98 -1.35
C GLY A 90 -3.76 -22.11 0.17
N ARG A 91 -2.54 -21.89 0.63
CA ARG A 91 -2.21 -21.88 2.06
C ARG A 91 -2.67 -20.58 2.71
N VAL A 92 -3.53 -20.70 3.72
CA VAL A 92 -4.16 -19.57 4.43
C VAL A 92 -3.28 -18.94 5.50
N ASP A 93 -2.15 -19.56 5.84
CA ASP A 93 -1.16 -19.10 6.81
C ASP A 93 -0.01 -18.31 6.16
N THR A 94 -0.04 -18.18 4.83
CA THR A 94 1.03 -17.57 4.05
C THR A 94 0.48 -16.34 3.34
N PRO A 95 1.17 -15.19 3.39
CA PRO A 95 0.86 -14.04 2.54
C PRO A 95 0.72 -14.43 1.07
N ARG A 96 -0.22 -13.80 0.37
CA ARG A 96 -0.49 -14.14 -1.03
C ARG A 96 -1.18 -13.03 -1.81
N THR A 97 -0.73 -12.87 -3.05
CA THR A 97 -1.40 -12.05 -4.06
C THR A 97 -2.22 -12.90 -5.02
N PHE A 98 -3.45 -12.46 -5.25
CA PHE A 98 -4.41 -12.95 -6.23
C PHE A 98 -4.53 -11.90 -7.34
N THR A 99 -3.67 -12.03 -8.36
CA THR A 99 -3.48 -11.01 -9.40
C THR A 99 -4.75 -10.74 -10.20
N ALA A 100 -5.56 -11.76 -10.50
CA ALA A 100 -6.83 -11.62 -11.21
C ALA A 100 -7.86 -10.77 -10.44
N GLN A 101 -7.78 -10.76 -9.11
CA GLN A 101 -8.64 -9.98 -8.22
C GLN A 101 -7.98 -8.68 -7.75
N ARG A 102 -6.72 -8.41 -8.14
CA ARG A 102 -5.92 -7.28 -7.64
C ARG A 102 -5.93 -7.18 -6.12
N LEU A 103 -5.84 -8.35 -5.49
CA LEU A 103 -6.01 -8.55 -4.05
C LEU A 103 -4.76 -9.17 -3.46
N ALA A 104 -4.22 -8.60 -2.39
CA ALA A 104 -3.22 -9.25 -1.55
C ALA A 104 -3.76 -9.50 -0.15
N LEU A 105 -3.43 -10.66 0.39
CA LEU A 105 -3.85 -11.11 1.71
C LEU A 105 -2.62 -11.27 2.58
N LEU A 106 -2.63 -10.59 3.73
CA LEU A 106 -1.63 -10.72 4.80
C LEU A 106 -2.28 -11.40 5.99
N VAL A 107 -1.50 -12.16 6.75
CA VAL A 107 -2.02 -12.99 7.84
C VAL A 107 -1.08 -12.87 9.03
N LEU A 108 -1.61 -12.42 10.16
CA LEU A 108 -0.90 -12.50 11.43
C LEU A 108 -0.87 -13.95 11.92
N PRO A 109 0.20 -14.39 12.62
CA PRO A 109 0.32 -15.76 13.08
C PRO A 109 -0.78 -16.16 14.09
N ALA A 110 -1.23 -15.19 14.89
CA ALA A 110 -2.33 -15.33 15.84
C ALA A 110 -2.89 -13.94 16.20
N ASP A 111 -4.13 -13.91 16.72
CA ASP A 111 -4.67 -12.72 17.37
C ASP A 111 -4.03 -12.59 18.76
N ASP A 112 -2.90 -11.88 18.78
CA ASP A 112 -2.05 -11.73 19.96
C ASP A 112 -2.15 -10.30 20.52
N ARG A 113 -2.37 -10.20 21.83
CA ARG A 113 -2.55 -8.91 22.51
C ARG A 113 -1.27 -8.06 22.49
N LEU A 114 -0.11 -8.68 22.71
CA LEU A 114 1.17 -7.97 22.73
C LEU A 114 1.53 -7.47 21.34
N LEU A 115 1.22 -8.26 20.31
CA LEU A 115 1.35 -7.86 18.92
C LEU A 115 0.52 -6.61 18.62
N ALA A 116 -0.73 -6.58 19.06
CA ALA A 116 -1.61 -5.42 18.88
C ALA A 116 -1.17 -4.15 19.63
N GLU A 117 -0.43 -4.31 20.74
CA GLU A 117 0.11 -3.20 21.53
C GLU A 117 1.36 -2.56 20.89
N LEU A 118 1.97 -3.20 19.87
CA LEU A 118 3.13 -2.61 19.21
C LEU A 118 2.75 -1.32 18.47
N PRO A 119 3.60 -0.27 18.54
CA PRO A 119 3.32 1.01 17.90
C PRO A 119 3.34 0.94 16.37
N SER A 120 4.02 -0.06 15.80
CA SER A 120 4.11 -0.31 14.36
C SER A 120 4.12 -1.82 14.07
N PRO A 121 3.81 -2.25 12.83
CA PRO A 121 3.89 -3.66 12.47
C PRO A 121 5.31 -4.21 12.64
N PRO A 122 5.46 -5.49 13.02
CA PRO A 122 6.76 -6.16 12.96
C PRO A 122 7.37 -6.09 11.56
N GLN A 123 8.71 -6.08 11.49
CA GLN A 123 9.43 -6.05 10.22
C GLN A 123 9.09 -7.23 9.29
N THR A 124 8.77 -8.39 9.85
CA THR A 124 8.29 -9.55 9.07
C THR A 124 6.98 -9.23 8.34
N ILE A 125 6.02 -8.60 9.01
CA ILE A 125 4.75 -8.20 8.40
C ILE A 125 4.95 -7.08 7.36
N LEU A 126 5.87 -6.14 7.61
CA LEU A 126 6.22 -5.11 6.63
C LEU A 126 6.92 -5.70 5.40
N HIS A 127 7.79 -6.68 5.60
CA HIS A 127 8.43 -7.42 4.52
C HIS A 127 7.38 -8.15 3.66
N ASP A 128 6.48 -8.89 4.30
CA ASP A 128 5.41 -9.61 3.61
C ASP A 128 4.49 -8.65 2.86
N PHE A 129 4.13 -7.51 3.47
CA PHE A 129 3.41 -6.45 2.79
C PHE A 129 4.14 -5.97 1.54
N ARG A 130 5.43 -5.64 1.63
CA ARG A 130 6.21 -5.16 0.47
C ARG A 130 6.30 -6.22 -0.63
N HIS A 131 6.49 -7.48 -0.25
CA HIS A 131 6.55 -8.59 -1.20
C HIS A 131 5.24 -8.69 -2.00
N GLU A 132 4.10 -8.79 -1.31
CA GLU A 132 2.80 -8.92 -1.97
C GLU A 132 2.38 -7.63 -2.71
N ALA A 133 2.67 -6.46 -2.14
CA ALA A 133 2.44 -5.19 -2.81
C ALA A 133 3.23 -5.05 -4.12
N SER A 134 4.42 -5.64 -4.21
CA SER A 134 5.20 -5.66 -5.45
C SER A 134 4.51 -6.47 -6.55
N HIS A 135 3.90 -7.60 -6.20
CA HIS A 135 3.08 -8.38 -7.13
C HIS A 135 1.85 -7.59 -7.58
N LEU A 136 1.19 -6.88 -6.65
CA LEU A 136 0.06 -6.01 -6.99
C LEU A 136 0.44 -4.90 -7.97
N ILE A 137 1.52 -4.15 -7.71
CA ILE A 137 2.00 -3.10 -8.62
C ILE A 137 2.26 -3.69 -10.02
N SER A 138 2.80 -4.91 -10.09
CA SER A 138 3.08 -5.60 -11.35
C SER A 138 1.80 -5.91 -12.15
N CYS A 139 0.62 -5.99 -11.53
CA CYS A 139 -0.65 -6.17 -12.25
C CYS A 139 -0.98 -5.02 -13.21
N ASP A 140 -0.45 -3.81 -12.97
CA ASP A 140 -0.59 -2.69 -13.91
C ASP A 140 0.33 -2.80 -15.13
N TYR A 141 1.19 -3.82 -15.20
CA TYR A 141 2.17 -4.00 -16.28
C TYR A 141 2.04 -5.42 -16.87
N PRO A 142 1.02 -5.69 -17.72
CA PRO A 142 0.77 -7.03 -18.25
C PRO A 142 1.96 -7.64 -19.02
N GLU A 143 2.76 -6.79 -19.65
CA GLU A 143 3.99 -7.18 -20.35
C GLU A 143 5.06 -7.72 -19.38
N LEU A 144 5.11 -7.21 -18.14
CA LEU A 144 6.01 -7.72 -17.11
C LEU A 144 5.61 -9.13 -16.67
N LEU A 145 4.32 -9.41 -16.56
CA LEU A 145 3.79 -10.73 -16.16
C LEU A 145 4.06 -11.83 -17.19
N THR A 146 4.31 -11.44 -18.45
CA THR A 146 4.56 -12.36 -19.57
C THR A 146 6.00 -12.29 -20.09
N ALA A 147 6.84 -11.45 -19.47
CA ALA A 147 8.22 -11.27 -19.87
C ALA A 147 9.02 -12.56 -19.64
N PRO A 148 9.91 -12.96 -20.57
CA PRO A 148 10.84 -14.04 -20.33
C PRO A 148 11.74 -13.68 -19.14
N ILE A 149 11.99 -14.66 -18.27
CA ILE A 149 12.91 -14.51 -17.15
C ILE A 149 14.31 -14.36 -17.74
N ASP A 150 14.76 -13.12 -17.90
CA ASP A 150 16.14 -12.84 -18.24
C ASP A 150 16.98 -12.99 -16.96
N THR A 151 17.71 -14.10 -16.87
CA THR A 151 18.58 -14.44 -15.73
C THR A 151 19.70 -13.41 -15.49
N THR A 152 19.86 -12.41 -16.36
CA THR A 152 20.83 -11.32 -16.20
C THR A 152 20.24 -10.05 -15.56
N THR A 153 18.91 -9.89 -15.51
CA THR A 153 18.25 -8.83 -14.73
C THR A 153 17.75 -9.39 -13.42
N VAL A 154 18.65 -9.42 -12.42
CA VAL A 154 18.26 -9.62 -11.02
C VAL A 154 17.38 -8.43 -10.63
N PHE A 155 16.06 -8.61 -10.64
CA PHE A 155 15.21 -7.86 -9.74
C PHE A 155 15.71 -8.19 -8.33
N PRO A 156 16.08 -7.21 -7.50
CA PRO A 156 16.26 -7.49 -6.10
C PRO A 156 14.89 -7.89 -5.56
N LEU A 157 14.64 -9.20 -5.52
CA LEU A 157 13.72 -9.75 -4.55
C LEU A 157 14.24 -9.32 -3.18
N ALA A 158 13.34 -8.75 -2.41
CA ALA A 158 13.54 -7.99 -1.17
C ALA A 158 14.70 -8.45 -0.28
#